data_AF-A0AAN4HEC2-F1
#
_entry.id   AF-A0AAN4HEC2-F1
#
_cell.length_a   1.000
_cell.length_b   1.000
_cell.length_c   1.000
_cell.angle_alpha   90.00
_cell.angle_beta   90.00
_cell.angle_gamma   90.00
#
_symmetry.space_group_name_H-M   'P 1'
#
loop_
_entity.id
_entity.type
_entity.pdbx_description
1 polymer ?
#
loop_
_entity_poly.entity_id
_entity_poly.type
_entity_poly.pdbx_seq_one_letter_code
_entity_poly.pdbx_strand_id
1 'polypeptide(L)'
;MRDMIIKFGKSRGKDIEEKTIKTIILTFVVLSCWFVAYTNPSILGLIDSLSGPLVAAILCLLPMYAIQKVPVLAKYKGKMSNVFVIIVGVLTVLASIKSLF
;
A
#
# COMPACT_ATOMS: atom_id res chain seq x y z
N MET A 1 4.11 -8.59 9.90
CA MET A 1 4.17 -9.94 9.28
C MET A 1 4.53 -11.04 10.27
N ARG A 2 5.68 -10.98 10.96
CA ARG A 2 6.09 -11.99 11.98
C ARG A 2 5.01 -12.24 13.04
N ASP A 3 4.53 -11.17 13.66
CA ASP A 3 3.48 -11.22 14.70
C ASP A 3 2.16 -11.82 14.20
N MET A 4 1.77 -11.49 12.96
CA MET A 4 0.57 -12.04 12.33
C MET A 4 0.72 -13.55 12.11
N ILE A 5 1.86 -14.01 11.57
CA ILE A 5 2.10 -15.43 11.28
C ILE A 5 2.15 -16.27 12.57
N ILE A 6 2.72 -15.73 13.65
CA ILE A 6 2.74 -16.39 14.97
C ILE A 6 1.31 -16.48 15.54
N LYS A 7 0.51 -15.41 15.45
CA LYS A 7 -0.91 -15.43 15.86
C LYS A 7 -1.74 -16.44 15.06
N PHE A 8 -1.53 -16.51 13.74
CA PHE A 8 -2.20 -17.47 12.87
C PHE A 8 -1.76 -18.93 13.13
N GLY A 9 -0.48 -19.16 13.46
CA GLY A 9 0.04 -20.48 13.86
C GLY A 9 -0.51 -20.95 15.21
N LYS A 10 -0.61 -20.04 16.18
CA LYS A 10 -1.17 -20.31 17.51
C LYS A 10 -2.68 -20.62 17.47
N SER A 11 -3.43 -19.98 16.55
CA SER A 11 -4.84 -20.31 16.26
C SER A 11 -5.03 -21.71 15.65
N ARG A 12 -3.97 -22.28 15.04
CA ARG A 12 -3.93 -23.65 14.49
C ARG A 12 -3.23 -24.66 15.41
N GLY A 13 -2.92 -24.30 16.66
CA GLY A 13 -2.36 -25.22 17.65
C GLY A 13 -0.93 -25.71 17.37
N LYS A 14 -0.15 -24.99 16.55
CA LYS A 14 1.26 -25.30 16.29
C LYS A 14 2.15 -24.19 16.85
N ASP A 15 2.97 -24.52 17.85
CA ASP A 15 4.10 -23.69 18.27
C ASP A 15 5.19 -23.77 17.20
N ILE A 16 5.11 -22.89 16.22
CA ILE A 16 6.09 -22.79 15.15
C ILE A 16 7.29 -22.02 15.70
N GLU A 17 8.47 -22.66 15.67
CA GLU A 17 9.72 -22.07 16.12
C GLU A 17 10.00 -20.74 15.40
N GLU A 18 10.24 -19.65 16.15
CA GLU A 18 10.49 -18.32 15.59
C GLU A 18 11.65 -18.31 14.59
N LYS A 19 12.66 -19.17 14.79
CA LYS A 19 13.78 -19.34 13.87
C LYS A 19 13.32 -19.84 12.51
N THR A 20 12.41 -20.81 12.46
CA THR A 20 11.86 -21.36 11.21
C THR A 20 11.02 -20.31 10.48
N ILE A 21 10.18 -19.55 11.19
CA ILE A 21 9.41 -18.44 10.59
C ILE A 21 10.37 -17.38 10.03
N LYS A 22 11.40 -17.02 10.79
CA LYS A 22 12.41 -16.05 10.37
C LYS A 22 13.12 -16.51 9.11
N THR A 23 13.55 -17.77 9.05
CA THR A 23 14.21 -18.37 7.88
C THR A 23 13.29 -18.40 6.68
N ILE A 24 12.04 -18.85 6.84
CA ILE A 24 11.06 -18.88 5.74
C ILE A 24 10.83 -17.47 5.18
N ILE A 25 10.64 -16.46 6.04
CA ILE A 25 10.47 -15.07 5.58
C ILE A 25 11.73 -14.60 4.85
N LEU A 26 12.92 -14.87 5.38
CA LEU A 26 14.18 -14.42 4.79
C LEU A 26 14.39 -15.08 3.41
N THR A 27 14.19 -16.39 3.33
CA THR A 27 14.24 -17.17 2.08
C THR A 27 13.22 -16.64 1.08
N PHE A 28 11.98 -16.37 1.51
CA PHE A 28 10.95 -15.81 0.64
C PHE A 28 11.34 -14.44 0.09
N VAL A 29 11.84 -13.53 0.94
CA VAL A 29 12.29 -12.20 0.52
C VAL A 29 13.45 -12.32 -0.47
N VAL A 30 14.46 -13.15 -0.18
CA VAL A 30 15.62 -13.35 -1.08
C VAL A 30 15.19 -13.92 -2.44
N LEU A 31 14.34 -14.95 -2.44
CA LEU A 31 13.82 -15.55 -3.67
C LEU A 31 13.00 -14.54 -4.49
N SER A 32 12.15 -13.75 -3.84
CA SER A 32 11.37 -12.72 -4.52
C SER A 32 12.26 -11.63 -5.13
N CYS A 33 13.31 -11.22 -4.41
CA CYS A 33 14.27 -10.23 -4.89
C CYS A 33 15.10 -10.75 -6.07
N TRP A 34 15.52 -12.03 -6.00
CA TRP A 34 16.18 -12.70 -7.13
C TRP A 34 15.26 -12.77 -8.34
N PHE A 35 14.01 -13.18 -8.16
CA PHE A 35 13.04 -13.23 -9.26
C PHE A 35 12.87 -11.86 -9.93
N VAL A 36 12.70 -10.80 -9.12
CA VAL A 36 12.63 -9.42 -9.62
C VAL A 36 13.91 -9.05 -10.40
N ALA A 37 15.09 -9.34 -9.86
CA ALA A 37 16.36 -9.07 -10.52
C ALA A 37 16.51 -9.83 -11.86
N TYR A 38 16.01 -11.06 -11.95
CA TYR A 38 16.00 -11.83 -13.20
C TYR A 38 15.06 -11.22 -14.24
N THR A 39 13.85 -10.81 -13.83
CA THR A 39 12.89 -10.15 -14.72
C THR A 39 13.35 -8.78 -15.22
N ASN A 40 14.41 -8.18 -14.64
CA ASN A 40 14.93 -6.85 -14.99
C ASN A 40 13.83 -5.78 -15.25
N PRO A 41 12.79 -5.67 -14.40
CA PRO A 41 11.88 -4.55 -14.52
C PRO A 41 12.65 -3.27 -14.25
N SER A 42 12.39 -2.21 -15.01
CA SER A 42 13.08 -0.95 -14.77
C SER A 42 12.76 -0.46 -13.35
N ILE A 43 13.80 -0.12 -12.58
CA ILE A 43 13.63 0.40 -11.21
C ILE A 43 12.74 1.64 -11.22
N LEU A 44 12.83 2.45 -12.28
CA LEU A 44 11.99 3.61 -12.49
C LEU A 44 10.50 3.22 -12.66
N GLY A 45 10.22 2.16 -13.43
CA GLY A 45 8.87 1.63 -13.61
C GLY A 45 8.31 1.04 -12.32
N LEU A 46 9.09 0.29 -11.55
CA LEU A 46 8.67 -0.21 -10.23
C LEU A 46 8.35 0.92 -9.25
N ILE A 47 9.19 1.96 -9.21
CA ILE A 47 8.97 3.13 -8.38
C ILE A 47 7.70 3.85 -8.82
N ASP A 48 7.51 4.11 -10.11
CA ASP A 48 6.33 4.82 -10.62
C ASP A 48 5.03 4.03 -10.35
N SER A 49 5.07 2.72 -10.60
CA SER A 49 3.96 1.79 -10.37
C SER A 49 3.48 1.75 -8.92
N LEU A 50 4.41 1.78 -7.96
CA LEU A 50 4.10 1.69 -6.53
C LEU A 50 3.86 3.06 -5.90
N SER A 51 4.71 4.04 -6.21
CA SER A 51 4.67 5.36 -5.59
C SER A 51 3.55 6.23 -6.16
N GLY A 52 3.22 6.15 -7.46
CA GLY A 52 2.16 6.94 -8.08
C GLY A 52 0.80 6.76 -7.40
N PRO A 53 0.25 5.54 -7.35
CA PRO A 53 -1.04 5.29 -6.70
C PRO A 53 -1.00 5.55 -5.19
N LEU A 54 0.10 5.17 -4.53
CA LEU A 54 0.24 5.28 -3.08
C LEU A 54 0.32 6.74 -2.63
N VAL A 55 1.12 7.56 -3.30
CA VAL A 55 1.26 9.00 -3.02
C VAL A 55 -0.04 9.72 -3.32
N ALA A 56 -0.72 9.41 -4.44
CA ALA A 56 -2.03 9.98 -4.76
C ALA A 56 -3.08 9.63 -3.70
N ALA A 57 -3.11 8.37 -3.23
CA ALA A 57 -4.04 7.94 -2.21
C ALA A 57 -3.76 8.63 -0.86
N ILE A 58 -2.50 8.73 -0.44
CA ILE A 58 -2.13 9.32 0.86
C ILE A 58 -2.27 10.85 0.84
N LEU A 59 -1.85 11.53 -0.23
CA LEU A 59 -1.87 13.00 -0.27
C LEU A 59 -3.24 13.56 -0.65
N CYS A 60 -3.97 12.92 -1.58
CA CYS A 60 -5.23 13.46 -2.08
C CYS A 60 -6.46 12.80 -1.43
N LEU A 61 -6.50 11.47 -1.37
CA LEU A 61 -7.71 10.76 -0.90
C LEU A 61 -7.80 10.69 0.63
N LEU A 62 -6.69 10.49 1.34
CA LEU A 62 -6.68 10.37 2.80
C LEU A 62 -7.19 11.61 3.54
N PRO A 63 -6.74 12.85 3.25
CA PRO A 63 -7.27 14.03 3.94
C PRO A 63 -8.75 14.27 3.60
N MET A 64 -9.14 13.98 2.36
CA MET A 64 -10.52 14.06 1.90
C MET A 64 -11.43 13.08 2.62
N TYR A 65 -10.98 11.84 2.79
CA TYR A 65 -11.66 10.81 3.57
C TYR A 65 -11.75 11.19 5.06
N ALA A 66 -10.68 11.76 5.63
CA ALA A 66 -10.65 12.22 7.02
C ALA A 66 -11.68 13.33 7.27
N ILE A 67 -11.83 14.30 6.37
CA ILE A 67 -12.83 15.37 6.47
C ILE A 67 -14.26 14.81 6.40
N GLN A 68 -14.49 13.73 5.65
CA GLN A 68 -15.81 13.09 5.59
C GLN A 68 -16.16 12.30 6.86
N LYS A 69 -15.19 11.58 7.43
CA LYS A 69 -15.40 10.65 8.55
C LYS A 69 -15.34 11.33 9.92
N VAL A 70 -14.62 12.44 10.06
CA VAL A 70 -14.45 13.13 11.34
C VAL A 70 -15.48 14.25 11.50
N PRO A 71 -16.40 14.18 12.48
CA PRO A 71 -17.47 15.17 12.66
C PRO A 71 -16.94 16.56 13.06
N VAL A 72 -15.78 16.63 13.70
CA VAL A 72 -15.11 17.91 14.04
C VAL A 72 -14.65 18.67 12.79
N LEU A 73 -14.39 17.97 11.68
CA LEU A 73 -14.01 18.57 10.40
C LEU A 73 -15.22 18.85 9.49
N ALA A 74 -16.44 18.62 9.97
CA ALA A 74 -17.66 18.89 9.21
C ALA A 74 -17.80 20.36 8.78
N LYS A 75 -17.17 21.30 9.49
CA LYS A 75 -17.09 22.72 9.12
C LYS A 75 -16.37 22.97 7.79
N TYR A 76 -15.56 22.01 7.31
CA TYR A 76 -14.88 22.05 6.02
C TYR A 76 -15.54 21.15 4.96
N LYS A 77 -16.62 20.44 5.30
CA LYS A 77 -17.42 19.70 4.31
C LYS A 77 -18.05 20.68 3.32
N GLY A 78 -18.00 20.32 2.03
CA GLY A 78 -18.67 21.07 0.97
C GLY A 78 -17.89 22.22 0.33
N LYS A 79 -16.64 22.49 0.71
CA LYS A 79 -15.81 23.44 -0.05
C LYS A 79 -15.50 22.89 -1.44
N MET A 80 -15.60 23.70 -2.49
CA MET A 80 -15.25 23.31 -3.87
C MET A 80 -13.84 22.74 -3.99
N SER A 81 -12.90 23.23 -3.16
CA SER A 81 -11.53 22.72 -3.07
C SER A 81 -11.47 21.23 -2.69
N ASN A 82 -12.38 20.75 -1.83
CA ASN A 82 -12.44 19.35 -1.45
C ASN A 82 -12.82 18.46 -2.66
N VAL A 83 -13.82 18.88 -3.44
CA VAL A 83 -14.23 18.16 -4.66
C VAL A 83 -13.12 18.15 -5.69
N PHE A 84 -12.41 19.27 -5.87
CA PHE A 84 -11.25 19.35 -6.76
C PHE A 84 -10.14 18.36 -6.36
N VAL A 85 -9.79 18.29 -5.07
CA VAL A 85 -8.75 17.38 -4.58
C VAL A 85 -9.14 15.91 -4.74
N ILE A 86 -10.43 15.56 -4.55
CA ILE A 86 -10.93 14.20 -4.86
C ILE A 86 -10.78 13.90 -6.34
N ILE A 87 -11.22 14.80 -7.23
CA ILE A 87 -11.18 14.58 -8.69
C ILE A 87 -9.73 14.40 -9.14
N VAL A 88 -8.82 15.29 -8.73
CA VAL A 88 -7.40 15.17 -9.05
C VAL A 88 -6.81 13.88 -8.49
N GLY A 89 -7.10 13.54 -7.23
CA GLY A 89 -6.62 12.30 -6.62
C GLY A 89 -7.10 11.05 -7.37
N VAL A 90 -8.37 11.01 -7.76
CA VAL A 90 -8.93 9.90 -8.56
C VAL A 90 -8.30 9.86 -9.96
N LEU A 91 -8.14 11.00 -10.63
CA LEU A 91 -7.47 11.08 -11.93
C LEU A 91 -6.01 10.61 -11.85
N THR A 92 -5.28 10.97 -10.80
CA THR A 92 -3.90 10.51 -10.59
C THR A 92 -3.85 9.00 -10.34
N VAL A 93 -4.74 8.45 -9.51
CA VAL A 93 -4.81 6.99 -9.31
C VAL A 93 -5.12 6.27 -10.63
N LEU A 94 -6.06 6.78 -11.42
CA LEU A 94 -6.40 6.23 -12.73
C LEU A 94 -5.23 6.33 -13.72
N ALA A 95 -4.52 7.47 -13.74
CA ALA A 95 -3.35 7.69 -14.59
C ALA A 95 -2.20 6.74 -14.19
N SER A 96 -1.95 6.54 -12.90
CA SER A 96 -0.93 5.60 -12.43
C SER A 96 -1.29 4.16 -12.77
N ILE A 97 -2.57 3.75 -12.66
CA ILE A 97 -3.01 2.41 -13.10
C ILE A 97 -2.84 2.25 -14.62
N LYS A 98 -3.12 3.31 -15.40
CA LYS A 98 -2.88 3.36 -16.85
C LYS A 98 -1.39 3.40 -17.24
N SER A 99 -0.52 3.94 -16.40
CA SER A 99 0.95 3.92 -16.61
C SER A 99 1.51 2.52 -16.35
N LEU A 100 0.85 1.76 -15.48
CA LEU A 100 1.21 0.40 -15.07
C LEU A 100 0.79 -0.68 -16.10
N PHE A 101 -0.14 -0.37 -17.01
CA PHE A 101 -0.71 -1.27 -18.03
C PHE A 101 -0.41 -0.78 -19.45
#